data_AF-A0A2T5HW73-F1
#
_entry.id   AF-A0A2T5HW73-F1
#
_cell.length_a   1.000
_cell.length_b   1.000
_cell.length_c   1.000
_cell.angle_alpha   90.00
_cell.angle_beta   90.00
_cell.angle_gamma   90.00
#
_symmetry.space_group_name_H-M   'P 1'
#
loop_
_entity.id
_entity.type
_entity.pdbx_description
1 polymer ?
#
loop_
_entity_poly.entity_id
_entity_poly.type
_entity_poly.pdbx_seq_one_letter_code
_entity_poly.pdbx_strand_id
1 'polypeptide(L)'
;MKNLLSKLHHIRWKSELYILRFSRKLWLLAPMPIFLMIFFWVFVYALPILPLSIFTIVIMENDPQPALWVIFANATIQLLIGLPATIIGFVYSVKWYIVAASLMFGKTQIADRKEAFLREKLSLIPTTAIPQSPAHRA
;
A
#
# COMPACT_ATOMS: atom_id res chain seq x y z
N MET A 1 19.34 1.68 6.41
CA MET A 1 18.02 2.11 5.89
C MET A 1 17.73 1.74 4.43
N LYS A 2 18.68 1.86 3.47
CA LYS A 2 18.44 1.54 2.04
C LYS A 2 17.92 0.12 1.76
N ASN A 3 18.32 -0.88 2.57
CA ASN A 3 17.88 -2.27 2.40
C ASN A 3 16.43 -2.55 2.84
N LEU A 4 15.88 -1.82 3.82
CA LEU A 4 14.51 -2.05 4.31
C LEU A 4 13.47 -1.54 3.30
N LEU A 5 13.68 -0.32 2.79
CA LEU A 5 12.83 0.26 1.74
C LEU A 5 12.85 -0.56 0.46
N SER A 6 14.03 -1.03 0.03
CA SER A 6 14.17 -1.92 -1.13
C SER A 6 13.42 -3.25 -0.91
N LYS A 7 13.55 -3.87 0.26
CA LYS A 7 12.79 -5.09 0.62
C LYS A 7 11.29 -4.86 0.64
N LEU A 8 10.83 -3.73 1.19
CA LEU A 8 9.41 -3.39 1.25
C LEU A 8 8.82 -3.21 -0.15
N HIS A 9 9.55 -2.50 -1.03
CA HIS A 9 9.18 -2.35 -2.44
C HIS A 9 9.17 -3.68 -3.19
N HIS A 10 10.15 -4.56 -2.94
CA HIS A 10 10.20 -5.88 -3.55
C HIS A 10 8.99 -6.74 -3.14
N ILE A 11 8.67 -6.79 -1.85
CA ILE A 11 7.51 -7.53 -1.33
C ILE A 11 6.23 -6.96 -1.94
N ARG A 12 6.09 -5.64 -1.96
CA ARG A 12 4.95 -4.95 -2.56
C ARG A 12 4.77 -5.32 -4.03
N TRP A 13 5.80 -5.23 -4.86
CA TRP A 13 5.71 -5.55 -6.29
C TRP A 13 5.41 -7.04 -6.55
N LYS A 14 5.93 -7.94 -5.71
CA LYS A 14 5.63 -9.37 -5.78
C LYS A 14 4.16 -9.64 -5.43
N SER A 15 3.63 -9.00 -4.39
CA SER A 15 2.21 -9.09 -4.02
C SER A 15 1.30 -8.53 -5.12
N GLU A 16 1.64 -7.36 -5.67
CA GLU A 16 0.93 -6.75 -6.82
C GLU A 16 0.86 -7.71 -8.01
N LEU A 17 1.96 -8.38 -8.34
CA LEU A 17 2.03 -9.32 -9.47
C LEU A 17 1.23 -10.61 -9.21
N TYR A 18 1.27 -11.14 -7.99
CA TYR A 18 0.48 -12.33 -7.63
C TYR A 18 -1.02 -12.04 -7.73
N ILE A 19 -1.46 -10.88 -7.22
CA ILE A 19 -2.85 -10.47 -7.23
C ILE A 19 -3.33 -10.19 -8.66
N LEU A 20 -2.49 -9.60 -9.51
CA LEU A 20 -2.80 -9.43 -10.93
C LEU A 20 -3.04 -10.77 -11.64
N ARG A 21 -2.15 -11.76 -11.41
CA ARG A 21 -2.31 -13.11 -12.00
C ARG A 21 -3.53 -13.85 -11.45
N PHE A 22 -3.83 -13.68 -10.17
CA PHE A 22 -5.03 -14.24 -9.55
C PHE A 22 -6.30 -13.61 -10.12
N SER A 23 -6.31 -12.28 -10.27
CA SER A 23 -7.42 -11.52 -10.86
C SER A 23 -7.69 -11.90 -12.32
N ARG A 24 -6.64 -12.23 -13.09
CA ARG A 24 -6.79 -12.73 -14.47
C ARG A 24 -7.57 -14.05 -14.55
N LYS A 25 -7.40 -14.94 -13.57
CA LYS A 25 -8.15 -16.21 -13.51
C LYS A 25 -9.62 -15.98 -13.15
N LEU A 26 -9.88 -14.89 -12.43
CA LEU A 26 -11.19 -14.51 -11.90
C LEU A 26 -11.70 -13.25 -12.59
N TRP A 27 -11.68 -13.21 -13.92
CA TRP A 27 -12.03 -12.03 -14.74
C TRP A 27 -13.26 -11.23 -14.25
N LEU A 28 -14.36 -11.89 -13.88
CA LEU A 28 -15.57 -11.25 -13.32
C LEU A 28 -15.41 -10.73 -11.88
N LEU A 29 -14.59 -11.41 -11.09
CA LEU A 29 -14.31 -11.06 -9.69
C LEU A 29 -12.99 -10.29 -9.53
N ALA A 30 -12.32 -9.91 -10.63
CA ALA A 30 -11.04 -9.20 -10.65
C ALA A 30 -11.00 -7.92 -9.79
N PRO A 31 -12.08 -7.14 -9.62
CA PRO A 31 -12.08 -5.99 -8.73
C PRO A 31 -11.90 -6.36 -7.26
N MET A 32 -12.41 -7.51 -6.81
CA MET A 32 -12.39 -7.89 -5.40
C MET A 32 -10.96 -8.09 -4.85
N PRO A 33 -10.08 -8.92 -5.44
CA PRO A 33 -8.72 -9.10 -4.93
C PRO A 33 -7.87 -7.83 -5.12
N ILE A 34 -8.14 -7.03 -6.15
CA ILE A 34 -7.48 -5.74 -6.35
C ILE A 34 -7.90 -4.74 -5.26
N PHE A 35 -9.19 -4.68 -4.92
CA PHE A 35 -9.71 -3.82 -3.87
C PHE A 35 -9.15 -4.23 -2.50
N LEU A 36 -9.13 -5.53 -2.20
CA LEU A 36 -8.58 -6.05 -0.95
C LEU A 36 -7.10 -5.68 -0.79
N MET A 37 -6.32 -5.77 -1.88
CA MET A 37 -4.92 -5.35 -1.90
C MET A 37 -4.77 -3.86 -1.58
N ILE A 38 -5.56 -3.01 -2.24
CA ILE A 38 -5.52 -1.56 -2.05
C ILE A 38 -5.86 -1.24 -0.59
N PHE A 39 -6.96 -1.80 -0.08
CA PHE A 39 -7.42 -1.58 1.28
C PHE A 39 -6.38 -2.03 2.30
N PHE A 40 -5.76 -3.20 2.10
CA PHE A 40 -4.68 -3.68 2.95
C PHE A 40 -3.51 -2.70 3.01
N TRP A 41 -3.02 -2.21 1.87
CA TRP A 41 -1.92 -1.25 1.85
C TRP A 41 -2.31 0.10 2.45
N VAL A 42 -3.52 0.60 2.19
CA VAL A 42 -4.04 1.82 2.84
C VAL A 42 -4.07 1.65 4.35
N PHE A 43 -4.51 0.51 4.86
CA PHE A 43 -4.52 0.21 6.30
C PHE A 43 -3.10 0.18 6.89
N VAL A 44 -2.15 -0.48 6.21
CA VAL A 44 -0.73 -0.49 6.60
C VAL A 44 -0.13 0.93 6.64
N TYR A 45 -0.50 1.79 5.70
CA TYR A 45 -0.06 3.19 5.67
C TYR A 45 -0.76 4.08 6.70
N ALA A 46 -1.98 3.74 7.11
CA ALA A 46 -2.76 4.49 8.11
C ALA A 46 -2.45 4.07 9.55
N LEU A 47 -1.88 2.88 9.75
CA LEU A 47 -1.46 2.34 11.06
C LEU A 47 -0.63 3.32 11.93
N PRO A 48 0.30 4.12 11.39
CA PRO A 48 1.05 5.12 12.16
C PRO A 48 0.22 6.31 12.66
N ILE A 49 -0.98 6.53 12.11
CA ILE A 49 -1.88 7.63 12.50
C ILE A 49 -2.66 7.27 13.77
N LEU A 50 -3.00 5.99 13.98
CA LEU A 50 -3.73 5.54 15.16
C LEU A 50 -3.03 5.86 16.49
N PRO A 51 -1.71 5.61 16.67
CA PRO A 51 -0.98 5.99 17.87
C PRO A 51 -1.01 7.50 18.14
N LEU A 52 -0.93 8.33 17.10
CA LEU A 52 -0.99 9.80 17.21
C LEU A 52 -2.35 10.25 17.77
N SER A 53 -3.44 9.66 17.29
CA SER A 53 -4.78 9.94 17.79
C SER A 53 -4.95 9.48 19.25
N ILE A 54 -4.47 8.29 19.59
CA ILE A 54 -4.51 7.77 20.98
C ILE A 54 -3.70 8.67 21.92
N PHE A 55 -2.49 9.06 21.51
CA PHE A 55 -1.62 9.94 22.29
C PHE A 55 -2.27 11.31 22.54
N THR A 56 -2.96 11.86 21.52
CA THR A 56 -3.72 13.10 21.66
C THR A 56 -4.84 12.97 22.68
N ILE A 57 -5.61 11.87 22.65
CA ILE A 57 -6.69 11.60 23.61
C ILE A 57 -6.16 11.49 25.04
N VAL A 58 -5.06 10.74 25.24
CA VAL A 58 -4.43 10.55 26.55
C VAL A 58 -3.94 11.88 27.14
N ILE A 59 -3.39 12.79 26.33
CA ILE A 59 -3.00 14.13 26.79
C ILE A 59 -4.23 14.93 27.21
N MET A 60 -5.29 14.91 26.41
CA MET A 60 -6.53 15.64 26.70
C MET A 60 -7.25 15.12 27.95
N GLU A 61 -7.10 13.84 28.28
CA GLU A 61 -7.71 13.22 29.46
C GLU A 61 -6.95 13.52 30.77
N ASN A 62 -5.64 13.75 30.68
CA ASN A 62 -4.78 14.02 31.85
C ASN A 62 -4.58 15.51 32.14
N ASP A 63 -4.91 16.41 31.21
CA ASP A 63 -4.79 17.86 31.41
C ASP A 63 -6.16 18.51 31.78
N PRO A 64 -6.23 19.31 32.86
CA PRO A 64 -7.48 19.96 33.30
C PRO A 64 -7.93 21.13 32.42
N GLN A 65 -7.09 21.58 31.47
CA GLN A 65 -7.48 22.51 30.41
C GLN A 65 -7.23 21.84 29.06
N PRO A 66 -8.26 21.68 28.19
CA PRO A 66 -8.04 21.17 26.85
C PRO A 66 -7.18 22.19 26.09
N ALA A 67 -5.89 21.88 25.95
CA ALA A 67 -4.97 22.71 25.20
C ALA A 67 -5.43 22.71 23.73
N LEU A 68 -6.16 23.75 23.33
CA LEU A 68 -6.59 23.98 21.94
C LEU A 68 -5.43 23.77 20.96
N TRP A 69 -4.21 24.14 21.37
CA TRP A 69 -2.97 23.89 20.63
C TRP A 69 -2.69 22.42 20.31
N VAL A 70 -3.00 21.48 21.21
CA VAL A 70 -2.83 20.03 20.99
C VAL A 70 -3.84 19.52 19.95
N ILE A 71 -5.08 20.02 19.98
CA ILE A 71 -6.10 19.71 18.97
C ILE A 71 -5.69 20.28 17.61
N PHE A 72 -5.25 21.55 17.56
CA PHE A 72 -4.78 22.19 16.33
C PHE A 72 -3.53 21.50 15.77
N ALA A 73 -2.58 21.12 16.62
CA ALA A 73 -1.39 20.38 16.19
C ALA A 73 -1.75 19.00 15.62
N ASN A 74 -2.62 18.24 16.30
CA ASN A 74 -3.09 16.95 15.81
C ASN A 74 -3.85 17.09 14.48
N ALA A 75 -4.78 18.05 14.38
CA ALA A 75 -5.52 18.31 13.15
C ALA A 75 -4.59 18.72 11.99
N THR A 76 -3.60 19.57 12.27
CA THR A 76 -2.62 20.01 11.27
C THR A 76 -1.73 18.85 10.82
N ILE A 77 -1.25 18.01 11.74
CA ILE A 77 -0.46 16.82 11.42
C ILE A 77 -1.29 15.82 10.60
N GLN A 78 -2.55 15.60 10.98
CA GLN A 78 -3.45 14.74 10.21
C GLN A 78 -3.76 15.30 8.83
N LEU A 79 -3.85 16.62 8.66
CA LEU A 79 -4.06 17.24 7.36
C LEU A 79 -2.80 17.16 6.49
N LEU A 80 -1.63 17.43 7.08
CA LEU A 80 -0.34 17.35 6.41
C LEU A 80 0.06 15.92 6.00
N ILE A 81 -0.31 14.90 6.78
CA ILE A 81 0.00 13.50 6.47
C ILE A 81 -1.15 12.84 5.70
N GLY A 82 -2.38 13.06 6.18
CA GLY A 82 -3.59 12.47 5.64
C GLY A 82 -3.84 12.90 4.21
N LEU A 83 -3.78 14.19 3.90
CA LEU A 83 -4.12 14.70 2.55
C LEU A 83 -3.16 14.15 1.47
N PRO A 84 -1.82 14.19 1.64
CA PRO A 84 -0.90 13.52 0.71
C PRO A 84 -1.11 12.00 0.64
N ALA A 85 -1.34 11.34 1.78
CA ALA A 85 -1.59 9.89 1.79
C ALA A 85 -2.88 9.53 1.04
N THR A 86 -3.95 10.31 1.18
CA THR A 86 -5.21 10.12 0.45
C THR A 86 -5.04 10.37 -1.03
N ILE A 87 -4.33 11.43 -1.45
CA ILE A 87 -4.07 11.69 -2.87
C ILE A 87 -3.24 10.57 -3.49
N ILE A 88 -2.14 10.16 -2.85
CA ILE A 88 -1.29 9.07 -3.34
C ILE A 88 -2.09 7.77 -3.40
N GLY A 89 -2.85 7.46 -2.35
CA GLY A 89 -3.74 6.32 -2.28
C GLY A 89 -4.78 6.32 -3.39
N PHE A 90 -5.42 7.45 -3.65
CA PHE A 90 -6.43 7.62 -4.70
C PHE A 90 -5.82 7.40 -6.10
N VAL A 91 -4.74 8.10 -6.44
CA VAL A 91 -4.05 7.96 -7.74
C VAL A 91 -3.59 6.51 -7.95
N TYR A 92 -3.07 5.88 -6.90
CA TYR A 92 -2.67 4.48 -6.94
C TYR A 92 -3.86 3.54 -7.16
N SER A 93 -4.96 3.77 -6.44
CA SER A 93 -6.18 2.96 -6.53
C SER A 93 -6.83 3.06 -7.90
N VAL A 94 -6.96 4.26 -8.47
CA VAL A 94 -7.57 4.47 -9.79
C VAL A 94 -6.82 3.69 -10.86
N LYS A 95 -5.48 3.69 -10.84
CA LYS A 95 -4.67 2.90 -11.79
C LYS A 95 -5.01 1.42 -11.74
N TRP A 96 -5.26 0.87 -10.56
CA TRP A 96 -5.61 -0.53 -10.35
C TRP A 96 -7.08 -0.83 -10.69
N TYR A 97 -7.99 0.10 -10.44
CA TYR A 97 -9.38 0.00 -10.88
C TYR A 97 -9.50 -0.07 -12.40
N ILE A 98 -8.71 0.71 -13.13
CA ILE A 98 -8.68 0.65 -14.61
C ILE A 98 -8.24 -0.75 -15.08
N VAL A 99 -7.24 -1.35 -14.41
CA VAL A 99 -6.82 -2.73 -14.71
C VAL A 99 -7.94 -3.71 -14.39
N ALA A 100 -8.58 -3.61 -13.24
CA ALA A 100 -9.70 -4.47 -12.84
C ALA A 100 -10.87 -4.39 -13.82
N ALA A 101 -11.29 -3.17 -14.17
CA ALA A 101 -12.35 -2.91 -15.13
C ALA A 101 -11.99 -3.49 -16.51
N SER A 102 -10.75 -3.29 -16.97
CA SER A 102 -10.29 -3.87 -18.24
C SER A 102 -10.38 -5.40 -18.25
N LEU A 103 -10.06 -6.06 -17.14
CA LEU A 103 -10.17 -7.50 -16.98
C LEU A 103 -11.63 -7.98 -16.97
N MET A 104 -12.55 -7.25 -16.32
CA MET A 104 -13.99 -7.59 -16.35
C MET A 104 -14.57 -7.55 -17.76
N PHE A 105 -14.16 -6.58 -18.58
CA PHE A 105 -14.57 -6.47 -19.98
C PHE A 105 -13.77 -7.38 -20.93
N GLY A 106 -12.99 -8.33 -20.42
CA GLY A 106 -12.20 -9.28 -21.22
C GLY A 106 -10.99 -8.66 -21.95
N LYS A 107 -10.68 -7.38 -21.70
CA LYS A 107 -9.55 -6.68 -22.31
C LYS A 107 -8.29 -6.89 -21.48
N THR A 108 -7.45 -7.85 -21.88
CA THR A 108 -6.21 -8.19 -21.12
C THR A 108 -5.04 -7.25 -21.41
N GLN A 109 -5.07 -6.47 -22.49
CA GLN A 109 -3.93 -5.65 -22.94
C GLN A 109 -3.35 -4.72 -21.85
N ILE A 110 -4.22 -4.13 -21.03
CA ILE A 110 -3.81 -3.23 -19.94
C ILE A 110 -3.18 -4.04 -18.79
N ALA A 111 -3.74 -5.22 -18.48
CA ALA A 111 -3.17 -6.13 -17.50
C ALA A 111 -1.82 -6.70 -17.97
N ASP A 112 -1.67 -7.04 -19.25
CA ASP A 112 -0.42 -7.54 -19.82
C ASP A 112 0.69 -6.47 -19.78
N ARG A 113 0.37 -5.21 -20.13
CA ARG A 113 1.30 -4.08 -19.96
C ARG A 113 1.72 -3.87 -18.51
N LYS A 114 0.76 -3.99 -17.58
CA LYS A 114 1.02 -3.86 -16.13
C LYS A 114 1.90 -5.01 -15.62
N GLU A 115 1.67 -6.22 -16.09
CA GLU A 115 2.48 -7.39 -15.74
C GLU A 115 3.92 -7.24 -16.25
N ALA A 116 4.12 -6.77 -17.48
CA ALA A 116 5.45 -6.52 -18.05
C ALA A 116 6.22 -5.47 -17.22
N PHE A 117 5.56 -4.36 -16.87
CA PHE A 117 6.15 -3.33 -16.00
C PHE A 117 6.56 -3.87 -14.63
N LEU A 118 5.70 -4.68 -13.99
CA LEU A 118 6.00 -5.27 -12.68
C LEU A 118 7.14 -6.27 -12.75
N ARG A 119 7.21 -7.09 -13.81
CA ARG A 119 8.31 -8.03 -14.05
C ARG A 119 9.64 -7.30 -14.24
N GLU A 120 9.65 -6.24 -15.03
CA GLU A 120 10.84 -5.41 -15.26
C GLU A 120 11.34 -4.80 -13.94
N LYS A 121 10.43 -4.24 -13.13
CA LYS A 121 10.77 -3.69 -11.81
C LYS A 121 11.29 -4.77 -10.85
N LEU A 122 10.74 -5.98 -10.90
CA LEU A 122 11.22 -7.10 -10.10
C LEU A 122 12.61 -7.58 -10.53
N SER A 123 12.90 -7.60 -11.84
CA SER A 123 14.20 -8.05 -12.39
C SER A 123 15.32 -7.04 -12.20
N LEU A 124 15.00 -5.75 -12.11
CA LEU A 124 15.98 -4.68 -11.85
C LEU A 124 16.45 -4.63 -10.40
N ILE A 125 15.78 -5.34 -9.46
CA ILE A 125 16.28 -5.50 -8.10
C ILE A 125 17.27 -6.68 -8.10
N PRO A 126 18.58 -6.43 -7.93
CA PRO A 126 19.55 -7.51 -7.94
C PRO A 126 19.27 -8.48 -6.79
N THR A 127 19.13 -9.76 -7.12
CA THR A 127 18.89 -10.90 -6.22
C THR A 127 19.91 -11.00 -5.08
N THR A 128 21.02 -10.26 -5.15
CA THR A 128 22.09 -10.20 -4.14
C THR A 128 21.76 -9.33 -2.91
N ALA A 129 20.66 -8.55 -2.89
CA ALA A 129 20.30 -7.71 -1.74
C ALA A 129 19.36 -8.38 -0.72
N ILE A 130 18.91 -9.62 -1.00
CA ILE A 130 18.08 -10.41 -0.08
C ILE A 130 19.00 -11.48 0.50
N PRO A 131 19.47 -11.37 1.77
CA PRO A 131 20.17 -12.47 2.40
C PRO A 131 19.24 -13.67 2.37
N GLN A 132 19.68 -14.74 1.70
CA GLN A 132 18.99 -16.02 1.77
C GLN A 132 19.01 -16.44 3.24
N SER A 133 17.84 -16.46 3.87
CA SER A 133 17.69 -17.06 5.19
C SER A 133 18.19 -18.50 5.08
N PRO A 134 19.10 -18.96 5.95
CA PRO A 134 19.71 -20.29 5.85
C PRO A 134 18.77 -21.45 6.22
N ALA A 135 17.44 -21.25 6.20
CA ALA A 135 16.45 -22.25 6.62
C ALA A 135 16.18 -23.36 5.57
N HIS A 136 16.95 -23.43 4.49
CA HIS A 136 16.91 -24.56 3.55
C HIS A 136 18.33 -25.04 3.23
N ARG A 137 19.02 -25.56 4.24
CA ARG A 137 19.97 -26.65 4.03
C ARG A 137 19.56 -27.77 4.99
N ALA A 138 19.14 -28.87 4.35
CA ALA A 138 19.05 -30.26 4.79
C ALA A 138 19.01 -30.53 6.30
#